data_AF-A0A934ID88-F1
#
_entry.id   AF-A0A934ID88-F1
#
_cell.length_a   1.000
_cell.length_b   1.000
_cell.length_c   1.000
_cell.angle_alpha   90.00
_cell.angle_beta   90.00
_cell.angle_gamma   90.00
#
_symmetry.space_group_name_H-M   'P 1'
#
loop_
_entity.id
_entity.type
_entity.pdbx_description
1 polymer ?
#
loop_
_entity_poly.entity_id
_entity_poly.type
_entity_poly.pdbx_seq_one_letter_code
_entity_poly.pdbx_strand_id
1 'polypeptide(L)'
;MNVLWDIALPVAGMAALGVAAPYLWARLLPEGVGGLVANFALSVVTCAAAAGLWRFGLSAPGWGAMLRWEAMTAIIWGPCVLLAVAQQPGRWKDVTW
;
A
#
# COMPACT_ATOMS: atom_id res chain seq x y z
N MET A 1 2.40 14.22 -23.76
CA MET A 1 2.65 13.27 -22.67
C MET A 1 4.07 13.50 -22.19
N ASN A 2 4.22 14.06 -21.00
CA ASN A 2 5.52 14.29 -20.38
C ASN A 2 5.82 13.10 -19.45
N VAL A 3 6.73 12.23 -19.87
CA VAL A 3 7.06 10.98 -19.17
C VAL A 3 7.40 11.19 -17.69
N LEU A 4 8.06 12.31 -17.38
CA LEU A 4 8.46 12.63 -16.00
C LEU A 4 7.23 12.82 -15.10
N TRP A 5 6.30 13.67 -15.53
CA TRP A 5 5.13 14.07 -14.73
C TRP A 5 4.00 13.05 -14.80
N ASP A 6 3.80 12.42 -15.97
CA ASP A 6 2.68 11.52 -16.22
C ASP A 6 2.94 10.09 -15.71
N ILE A 7 4.21 9.70 -15.55
CA ILE A 7 4.60 8.31 -15.24
C ILE A 7 5.61 8.25 -14.10
N ALA A 8 6.77 8.91 -14.21
CA ALA A 8 7.86 8.72 -13.25
C ALA A 8 7.48 9.19 -11.83
N LEU A 9 6.87 10.38 -11.72
CA LEU A 9 6.43 10.92 -10.44
C LEU A 9 5.37 10.04 -9.75
N PRO A 10 4.27 9.61 -10.39
CA PRO A 10 3.31 8.72 -9.75
C PRO A 10 3.89 7.37 -9.35
N VAL A 11 4.72 6.76 -10.20
CA VAL A 11 5.37 5.48 -9.89
C VAL A 11 6.26 5.64 -8.66
N ALA A 12 7.07 6.69 -8.60
CA ALA A 12 7.93 6.96 -7.44
C ALA A 12 7.10 7.26 -6.18
N GLY A 13 6.03 8.05 -6.29
CA GLY A 13 5.12 8.34 -5.18
C GLY A 13 4.42 7.10 -4.64
N MET A 14 3.95 6.22 -5.52
CA MET A 14 3.33 4.95 -5.15
C MET A 14 4.31 3.97 -4.51
N ALA A 15 5.54 3.89 -5.02
CA ALA A 15 6.60 3.10 -4.39
C ALA A 15 6.91 3.61 -2.98
N ALA A 16 7.05 4.93 -2.82
CA ALA A 16 7.29 5.56 -1.52
C ALA A 16 6.13 5.30 -0.56
N LEU A 17 4.88 5.39 -1.02
CA LEU A 17 3.70 5.09 -0.21
C LEU A 17 3.62 3.61 0.18
N GLY A 18 3.91 2.69 -0.74
CA GLY A 18 3.91 1.25 -0.47
C GLY A 18 4.94 0.85 0.60
N VAL A 19 6.05 1.59 0.69
CA VAL A 19 7.03 1.44 1.77
C VAL A 19 6.57 2.14 3.04
N ALA A 20 6.10 3.39 2.96
CA ALA A 20 5.78 4.21 4.12
C ALA A 20 4.51 3.77 4.86
N ALA A 21 3.48 3.33 4.14
CA ALA A 21 2.19 2.97 4.73
C ALA A 21 2.32 1.89 5.83
N PRO A 22 3.09 0.80 5.63
CA PRO A 22 3.36 -0.17 6.68
C PRO A 22 3.98 0.41 7.96
N TYR A 23 4.88 1.39 7.86
CA TYR A 23 5.49 2.02 9.04
C TYR A 23 4.54 3.00 9.72
N LEU A 24 3.69 3.69 8.96
CA LEU A 24 2.68 4.60 9.50
C LEU A 24 1.62 3.81 10.27
N TRP A 25 1.06 2.76 9.68
CA TRP A 25 0.05 1.93 10.31
C TRP A 25 0.58 1.15 11.50
N ALA A 26 1.84 0.71 11.44
CA ALA A 26 2.47 0.08 12.60
C ALA A 26 2.32 0.99 13.83
N ARG A 27 2.56 2.30 13.75
CA ARG A 27 2.47 3.21 14.92
C ARG A 27 1.11 3.21 15.63
N LEU A 28 0.04 2.86 14.93
CA LEU A 28 -1.33 2.88 15.45
C LEU A 28 -1.85 1.50 15.86
N LEU A 29 -1.30 0.45 15.27
CA LEU A 29 -1.79 -0.91 15.46
C LEU A 29 -1.13 -1.60 16.66
N PRO A 30 -1.88 -2.47 17.37
CA PRO A 30 -1.32 -3.29 18.44
C PRO A 30 -0.29 -4.27 17.89
N GLU A 31 0.57 -4.79 18.76
CA GLU A 31 1.58 -5.79 18.42
C GLU A 31 0.96 -7.19 18.16
N GLY A 32 1.77 -8.08 17.57
CA GLY A 32 1.38 -9.47 17.28
C GLY A 32 0.73 -9.70 15.92
N VAL A 33 0.33 -10.96 15.68
CA VAL A 33 -0.15 -11.43 14.36
C VAL A 33 -1.40 -10.69 13.87
N GLY A 34 -2.31 -10.35 14.77
CA GLY A 34 -3.51 -9.58 14.42
C GLY A 34 -3.16 -8.18 13.89
N GLY A 35 -2.24 -7.49 14.56
CA GLY A 35 -1.72 -6.20 14.13
C GLY A 35 -0.98 -6.26 12.80
N LEU A 36 -0.20 -7.33 12.58
CA LEU A 36 0.48 -7.61 11.32
C LEU A 36 -0.51 -7.70 10.13
N VAL A 37 -1.56 -8.51 10.28
CA VAL A 37 -2.58 -8.69 9.24
C VAL A 37 -3.35 -7.39 8.98
N ALA A 38 -3.74 -6.68 10.05
CA ALA A 38 -4.39 -5.37 9.94
C ALA A 38 -3.50 -4.34 9.23
N ASN A 39 -2.19 -4.33 9.54
CA ASN A 39 -1.23 -3.43 8.93
C ASN A 39 -1.12 -3.69 7.42
N PHE A 40 -0.96 -4.95 7.03
CA PHE A 40 -0.92 -5.33 5.63
C PHE A 40 -2.19 -4.90 4.90
N ALA A 41 -3.37 -5.23 5.45
CA ALA A 41 -4.66 -4.87 4.85
C ALA A 41 -4.83 -3.35 4.70
N LEU A 42 -4.56 -2.57 5.75
CA LEU A 42 -4.67 -1.11 5.72
C LEU A 42 -3.67 -0.48 4.76
N SER A 43 -2.44 -1.01 4.69
CA SER A 43 -1.42 -0.54 3.75
C SER A 43 -1.82 -0.77 2.30
N VAL A 44 -2.40 -1.94 1.98
CA VAL A 44 -2.95 -2.25 0.65
C VAL A 44 -4.11 -1.30 0.31
N VAL A 45 -5.05 -1.10 1.24
CA VAL A 45 -6.18 -0.17 1.04
C VAL A 45 -5.70 1.26 0.84
N THR A 46 -4.67 1.69 1.58
CA THR A 46 -4.08 3.04 1.45
C THR A 46 -3.47 3.24 0.06
N CYS A 47 -2.70 2.25 -0.42
CA CYS A 47 -2.11 2.29 -1.75
C CYS A 47 -3.18 2.25 -2.85
N ALA A 48 -4.20 1.40 -2.69
CA ALA A 48 -5.33 1.32 -3.60
C ALA A 48 -6.06 2.66 -3.71
N ALA A 49 -6.43 3.26 -2.57
CA ALA A 49 -7.09 4.56 -2.54
C ALA A 49 -6.25 5.67 -3.18
N ALA A 50 -4.93 5.69 -2.93
CA ALA A 50 -4.03 6.67 -3.53
C ALA A 50 -3.90 6.48 -5.05
N ALA A 51 -3.80 5.24 -5.53
CA ALA A 51 -3.75 4.94 -6.95
C ALA A 51 -5.07 5.30 -7.66
N GLY A 52 -6.21 5.00 -7.03
CA GLY A 52 -7.53 5.37 -7.50
C GLY A 52 -7.69 6.89 -7.61
N LEU A 53 -7.33 7.63 -6.56
CA LEU A 53 -7.35 9.10 -6.55
C LEU A 53 -6.44 9.70 -7.62
N TRP A 54 -5.24 9.15 -7.80
CA TRP A 54 -4.32 9.61 -8.84
C TRP A 54 -4.90 9.44 -10.24
N ARG A 55 -5.47 8.26 -10.51
CA ARG A 55 -5.92 7.89 -11.86
C ARG A 55 -7.25 8.49 -12.25
N PHE A 56 -8.18 8.56 -11.30
CA PHE A 56 -9.57 8.92 -11.56
C PHE A 56 -9.96 10.25 -10.90
N GLY A 57 -9.07 10.87 -10.12
CA GLY A 57 -9.44 12.03 -9.31
C GLY A 57 -10.59 11.69 -8.36
N LEU A 58 -11.52 12.62 -8.20
CA LEU A 58 -12.79 12.40 -7.47
C LEU A 58 -13.89 11.77 -8.34
N SER A 59 -13.64 11.62 -9.64
CA SER A 59 -14.56 11.01 -10.60
C SER A 59 -14.40 9.49 -10.61
N ALA A 60 -15.01 8.81 -9.64
CA ALA A 60 -14.89 7.36 -9.53
C ALA A 60 -15.58 6.63 -10.69
N PRO A 61 -14.91 5.68 -11.37
CA PRO A 61 -15.57 4.76 -12.29
C PRO A 61 -16.48 3.79 -11.51
N GLY A 62 -17.38 3.09 -12.21
CA GLY A 62 -18.23 2.08 -11.57
C GLY A 62 -17.42 1.00 -10.83
N TRP A 63 -17.97 0.48 -9.73
CA TRP A 63 -17.32 -0.44 -8.78
C TRP A 63 -16.55 -1.60 -9.44
N GLY A 64 -17.10 -2.21 -10.50
CA GLY A 64 -16.45 -3.33 -11.19
C GLY A 64 -15.14 -2.94 -11.91
N ALA A 65 -15.09 -1.74 -12.48
CA ALA A 65 -13.85 -1.23 -13.10
C ALA A 65 -12.81 -0.90 -12.02
N MET A 66 -13.24 -0.25 -10.93
CA MET A 66 -12.37 0.06 -9.80
C MET A 66 -11.72 -1.21 -9.22
N LEU A 67 -12.50 -2.23 -8.86
CA LEU A 67 -11.99 -3.48 -8.28
C LEU A 67 -10.98 -4.20 -9.18
N ARG A 68 -11.25 -4.26 -10.49
CA ARG A 68 -10.33 -4.86 -11.46
C ARG A 68 -9.01 -4.12 -11.51
N TRP A 69 -9.03 -2.79 -11.49
CA TRP A 69 -7.81 -1.97 -11.51
C TRP A 69 -7.04 -2.12 -10.21
N GLU A 70 -7.71 -2.05 -9.07
CA GLU A 70 -7.07 -2.23 -7.76
C GLU A 70 -6.40 -3.59 -7.64
N ALA A 71 -6.98 -4.66 -8.21
CA ALA A 71 -6.34 -5.96 -8.27
C ALA A 71 -5.02 -5.94 -9.07
N MET A 72 -4.97 -5.22 -10.20
CA MET A 72 -3.73 -5.08 -10.99
C MET A 72 -2.70 -4.22 -10.25
N THR A 73 -3.15 -3.16 -9.58
CA THR A 73 -2.32 -2.26 -8.76
C THR A 73 -1.70 -3.00 -7.57
N ALA A 74 -2.48 -3.90 -6.93
CA ALA A 74 -2.00 -4.75 -5.85
C ALA A 74 -0.92 -5.74 -6.29
N ILE A 75 -0.93 -6.21 -7.53
CA ILE A 75 0.16 -7.07 -8.06
C ILE A 75 1.48 -6.28 -8.15
N ILE A 76 1.41 -4.99 -8.51
CA ILE A 76 2.59 -4.14 -8.67
C ILE A 76 3.14 -3.70 -7.31
N TRP A 77 2.27 -3.24 -6.41
CA TRP A 77 2.69 -2.60 -5.15
C TRP A 77 2.61 -3.52 -3.92
N GLY A 78 1.85 -4.62 -4.02
CA GLY A 78 1.73 -5.61 -2.96
C GLY A 78 3.06 -6.17 -2.47
N PRO A 79 4.05 -6.48 -3.35
CA PRO A 79 5.38 -6.90 -2.91
C PRO A 79 6.11 -5.84 -2.08
N CYS A 80 6.00 -4.55 -2.42
CA CYS A 80 6.63 -3.48 -1.63
C CYS A 80 6.03 -3.41 -0.22
N VAL A 81 4.69 -3.48 -0.14
CA VAL A 81 3.95 -3.52 1.14
C VAL A 81 4.36 -4.75 1.94
N LEU A 82 4.39 -5.92 1.31
CA LEU A 82 4.75 -7.18 1.95
C LEU A 82 6.18 -7.15 2.51
N LEU A 83 7.14 -6.66 1.73
CA LEU A 83 8.53 -6.54 2.16
C LEU A 83 8.69 -5.55 3.31
N ALA A 84 8.04 -4.39 3.24
CA ALA A 84 8.10 -3.39 4.31
C ALA A 84 7.45 -3.88 5.62
N VAL A 85 6.34 -4.62 5.52
CA VAL A 85 5.72 -5.29 6.67
C VAL A 85 6.64 -6.39 7.23
N ALA A 86 7.26 -7.20 6.37
CA ALA A 86 8.17 -8.28 6.78
C ALA A 86 9.45 -7.77 7.46
N GLN A 87 9.87 -6.54 7.16
CA GLN A 87 11.03 -5.89 7.80
C GLN A 87 10.76 -5.38 9.23
N GLN A 88 9.60 -5.65 9.81
CA GLN A 88 9.24 -5.22 11.17
C GLN A 88 9.18 -6.39 12.18
N PRO A 89 10.17 -7.30 12.25
CA PRO A 89 10.07 -8.52 13.06
C PRO A 89 9.89 -8.25 14.56
N GLY A 90 10.48 -7.16 15.07
CA GLY A 90 10.43 -6.81 16.50
C GLY A 90 9.06 -6.38 17.02
N ARG A 91 8.08 -6.13 16.14
CA ARG A 91 6.71 -5.79 16.55
C ARG A 91 5.71 -6.93 16.41
N TRP A 92 6.05 -7.93 15.60
CA TRP A 92 5.10 -8.96 15.19
C TRP A 92 5.43 -10.33 15.78
N LYS A 93 6.66 -10.54 16.24
CA LYS A 93 7.09 -11.77 16.88
C LYS A 93 7.18 -11.56 18.38
N ASP A 94 6.61 -12.50 19.13
CA ASP A 94 6.76 -12.55 20.58
C ASP A 94 8.20 -12.91 21.01
N VAL A 95 9.03 -13.42 20.08
CA VAL A 95 10.43 -13.78 20.32
C VAL A 95 11.30 -13.25 19.18
N THR A 96 12.18 -12.29 19.50
CA THR A 96 13.31 -11.89 18.66
C THR A 96 14.60 -12.46 19.25
N TRP A 97 15.22 -13.38 18.52
CA TRP A 97 16.53 -13.96 18.86
C TRP A 97 17.68 -13.05 18.43
#